data_AF-A0A7Y6MVH5-F1
#
_entry.id   AF-A0A7Y6MVH5-F1
#
_cell.length_a   1.000
_cell.length_b   1.000
_cell.length_c   1.000
_cell.angle_alpha   90.00
_cell.angle_beta   90.00
_cell.angle_gamma   90.00
#
_symmetry.space_group_name_H-M   'P 1'
#
loop_
_entity.id
_entity.type
_entity.pdbx_description
1 polymer ?
#
loop_
_entity_poly.entity_id
_entity_poly.type
_entity_poly.pdbx_seq_one_letter_code
_entity_poly.pdbx_strand_id
1 'polypeptide(L)'
;MKSVKGIHSKSKEKLRIFVETVWYMAKSGCQCRLLPKIYANYRGIHRRFKRWCEKKIWEKLLKYTQEPDLEVHIIDGTIVRAHACSDGYKKNSANQEV
;
A
#
# COMPACT_ATOMS: atom_id res chain seq x y z
N MET A 1 12.07 -9.34 -19.69
CA MET A 1 12.06 -9.58 -18.22
C MET A 1 12.34 -11.04 -17.81
N LYS A 2 13.25 -11.78 -18.49
CA LYS A 2 13.62 -13.12 -18.01
C LYS A 2 14.61 -12.97 -16.85
N SER A 3 14.17 -13.39 -15.65
CA SER A 3 14.95 -13.58 -14.41
C SER A 3 15.38 -12.34 -13.61
N VAL A 4 14.41 -11.56 -13.08
CA VAL A 4 14.70 -10.71 -11.90
C VAL A 4 14.70 -11.61 -10.67
N LYS A 5 15.85 -11.77 -9.99
CA LYS A 5 15.97 -12.51 -8.73
C LYS A 5 14.90 -12.02 -7.74
N GLY A 6 14.00 -12.91 -7.33
CA GLY A 6 12.89 -12.60 -6.41
C GLY A 6 11.50 -12.54 -7.04
N ILE A 7 11.40 -12.57 -8.37
CA ILE A 7 10.12 -12.80 -9.08
C ILE A 7 9.98 -14.29 -9.38
N HIS A 8 9.00 -14.95 -8.77
CA HIS A 8 8.70 -16.34 -9.07
C HIS A 8 7.86 -16.43 -10.36
N SER A 9 8.53 -16.57 -11.51
CA SER A 9 7.89 -16.57 -12.83
C SER A 9 7.22 -17.89 -13.23
N LYS A 10 7.33 -18.95 -12.40
CA LYS A 10 6.73 -20.27 -12.69
C LYS A 10 5.20 -20.26 -12.75
N SER A 11 4.55 -19.23 -12.20
CA SER A 11 3.10 -19.02 -12.32
C SER A 11 2.82 -17.59 -12.79
N LYS A 12 2.68 -17.43 -14.12
CA LYS A 12 2.38 -16.13 -14.75
C LYS A 12 1.04 -15.57 -14.29
N GLU A 13 0.05 -16.42 -14.09
CA GLU A 13 -1.29 -16.03 -13.65
C GLU A 13 -1.28 -15.45 -12.22
N LYS A 14 -0.62 -16.12 -11.26
CA LYS A 14 -0.45 -15.58 -9.89
C LYS A 14 0.40 -14.31 -9.85
N LEU A 15 1.27 -14.10 -10.83
CA LEU A 15 2.00 -12.86 -10.97
C LEU A 15 1.09 -11.74 -11.50
N ARG A 16 0.30 -12.02 -12.53
CA ARG A 16 -0.68 -11.09 -13.10
C ARG A 16 -1.70 -10.64 -12.06
N ILE A 17 -2.36 -11.58 -11.39
CA ILE A 17 -3.35 -11.27 -10.33
C ILE A 17 -2.73 -10.39 -9.25
N PHE A 18 -1.49 -10.66 -8.83
CA PHE A 18 -0.79 -9.84 -7.85
C PHE A 18 -0.57 -8.40 -8.34
N VAL A 19 -0.08 -8.22 -9.57
CA VAL A 19 0.16 -6.88 -10.12
C VAL A 19 -1.15 -6.12 -10.34
N GLU A 20 -2.18 -6.78 -10.87
CA GLU A 20 -3.53 -6.21 -11.02
C GLU A 20 -4.13 -5.80 -9.68
N THR A 21 -3.90 -6.60 -8.63
CA THR A 21 -4.35 -6.26 -7.28
C THR A 21 -3.65 -5.00 -6.75
N VAL A 22 -2.33 -4.89 -6.94
CA VAL A 22 -1.57 -3.70 -6.53
C VAL A 22 -2.06 -2.46 -7.30
N TRP A 23 -2.30 -2.60 -8.59
CA TRP A 23 -2.85 -1.54 -9.42
C TRP A 23 -4.26 -1.12 -8.99
N TYR A 24 -5.14 -2.07 -8.68
CA TYR A 24 -6.48 -1.78 -8.17
C TYR A 24 -6.42 -0.99 -6.86
N MET A 25 -5.57 -1.39 -5.91
CA MET A 25 -5.36 -0.65 -4.67
C MET A 25 -4.85 0.78 -4.94
N ALA A 26 -3.92 0.92 -5.88
CA ALA A 26 -3.38 2.22 -6.29
C ALA A 26 -4.46 3.15 -6.84
N LYS A 27 -5.26 2.63 -7.77
CA LYS A 27 -6.28 3.40 -8.48
C LYS A 27 -7.48 3.76 -7.61
N SER A 28 -7.90 2.86 -6.72
CA SER A 28 -9.13 3.05 -5.92
C SER A 28 -8.89 3.66 -4.54
N GLY A 29 -7.64 3.71 -4.07
CA GLY A 29 -7.34 4.02 -2.67
C GLY A 29 -7.93 3.00 -1.67
N CYS A 30 -8.34 1.82 -2.17
CA CYS A 30 -8.95 0.79 -1.34
C CYS A 30 -7.98 0.36 -0.24
N GLN A 31 -8.46 0.37 1.00
CA GLN A 31 -7.71 -0.18 2.12
C GLN A 31 -7.39 -1.65 1.82
N CYS A 32 -6.12 -2.05 2.01
CA CYS A 32 -5.68 -3.43 1.76
C CYS A 32 -6.58 -4.50 2.41
N ARG A 33 -7.26 -4.20 3.52
CA ARG A 33 -8.17 -5.13 4.23
C ARG A 33 -9.53 -5.30 3.56
N LEU A 34 -9.97 -4.33 2.76
CA LEU A 34 -11.27 -4.30 2.09
C LEU A 34 -11.21 -4.83 0.65
N LEU A 35 -10.11 -5.49 0.31
CA LEU A 35 -9.87 -6.02 -1.02
C LEU A 35 -11.00 -7.00 -1.44
N PRO A 36 -11.59 -6.85 -2.63
CA PRO A 36 -12.61 -7.77 -3.13
C PRO A 36 -12.11 -9.23 -3.14
N LYS A 37 -12.99 -10.19 -2.82
CA LYS A 37 -12.67 -11.63 -2.77
C LYS A 37 -12.19 -12.23 -4.09
N ILE A 38 -12.45 -11.55 -5.21
CA ILE A 38 -11.95 -11.93 -6.54
C ILE A 38 -10.41 -11.83 -6.64
N TYR A 39 -9.78 -11.05 -5.74
CA TYR A 39 -8.33 -10.93 -5.66
C TYR A 39 -7.74 -11.90 -4.63
N ALA A 40 -6.41 -11.95 -4.59
CA ALA A 40 -5.70 -12.82 -3.65
C ALA A 40 -5.85 -12.38 -2.18
N ASN A 41 -5.47 -13.25 -1.25
CA ASN A 41 -5.47 -12.94 0.18
C ASN A 41 -4.62 -11.69 0.49
N TYR A 42 -5.24 -10.68 1.11
CA TYR A 42 -4.60 -9.39 1.42
C TYR A 42 -3.28 -9.51 2.18
N ARG A 43 -3.16 -10.47 3.12
CA ARG A 43 -1.93 -10.71 3.90
C ARG A 43 -0.80 -11.18 2.99
N GLY A 44 -1.13 -12.02 2.01
CA GLY A 44 -0.20 -12.53 1.00
C GLY A 44 0.30 -11.42 0.09
N ILE A 45 -0.62 -10.57 -0.38
CA ILE A 45 -0.32 -9.41 -1.22
C ILE A 45 0.58 -8.43 -0.48
N HIS A 46 0.20 -8.00 0.72
CA HIS A 46 0.99 -7.06 1.52
C HIS A 46 2.41 -7.58 1.78
N ARG A 47 2.55 -8.85 2.18
CA ARG A 47 3.86 -9.48 2.42
C ARG A 47 4.70 -9.58 1.15
N ARG A 48 4.07 -9.80 0.00
CA ARG A 48 4.77 -9.87 -1.29
C ARG A 48 5.16 -8.49 -1.78
N PHE A 49 4.29 -7.50 -1.63
CA PHE A 49 4.54 -6.10 -1.93
C PHE A 49 5.74 -5.58 -1.13
N LYS A 50 5.73 -5.75 0.20
CA LYS A 50 6.85 -5.38 1.08
C LYS A 50 8.17 -6.04 0.65
N ARG A 51 8.15 -7.35 0.35
CA ARG A 51 9.33 -8.07 -0.16
C ARG A 51 9.83 -7.53 -1.50
N TRP A 52 8.95 -7.02 -2.35
CA TRP A 52 9.34 -6.39 -3.61
C TRP A 52 9.92 -5.00 -3.41
N CYS A 53 9.45 -4.24 -2.42
CA CYS A 53 10.08 -2.98 -1.98
C CYS A 53 11.50 -3.24 -1.45
N GLU A 54 11.66 -4.16 -0.50
CA GLU A 54 12.96 -4.52 0.09
C GLU A 54 13.98 -4.98 -0.97
N LYS A 55 13.51 -5.66 -2.02
CA LYS A 55 14.35 -6.13 -3.13
C LYS A 55 14.52 -5.13 -4.27
N LYS A 56 13.98 -3.91 -4.12
CA LYS A 56 14.00 -2.85 -5.14
C LYS A 56 13.44 -3.32 -6.49
N ILE A 57 12.49 -4.26 -6.46
CA ILE A 57 11.88 -4.81 -7.68
C ILE A 57 10.96 -3.76 -8.30
N TRP A 58 10.21 -3.02 -7.49
CA TRP A 58 9.37 -1.91 -7.95
C TRP A 58 10.17 -0.82 -8.65
N GLU A 59 11.27 -0.37 -8.04
CA GLU A 59 12.18 0.61 -8.67
C GLU A 59 12.67 0.14 -10.03
N LYS A 60 13.09 -1.13 -10.14
CA LYS A 60 13.53 -1.71 -11.41
C LYS A 60 12.40 -1.75 -12.42
N LEU A 61 11.19 -2.13 -12.02
CA LEU A 61 10.01 -2.20 -12.89
C LEU A 61 9.63 -0.81 -13.42
N LEU A 62 9.56 0.18 -12.53
CA LEU A 62 9.17 1.55 -12.86
C LEU A 62 10.21 2.26 -13.75
N LYS A 63 11.49 1.89 -13.65
CA LYS A 63 12.53 2.37 -14.58
C LYS A 63 12.35 1.89 -16.02
N TYR A 64 11.64 0.79 -16.24
CA TYR A 64 11.37 0.26 -17.58
C TYR A 64 10.05 0.77 -18.18
N THR A 65 9.18 1.40 -17.39
CA THR A 65 7.98 2.06 -17.90
C THR A 65 8.37 3.44 -18.43
N GLN A 66 8.30 3.63 -19.75
CA GLN A 66 8.85 4.80 -20.46
C GLN A 66 8.13 6.12 -20.15
N GLU A 67 6.89 6.06 -19.67
CA GLU A 67 6.12 7.23 -19.22
C GLU A 67 5.37 6.84 -17.95
N PRO A 68 5.89 7.15 -16.75
CA PRO A 68 5.11 7.00 -15.54
C PRO A 68 3.99 8.05 -15.60
N ASP A 69 2.77 7.59 -15.87
CA ASP A 69 1.59 8.42 -15.66
C ASP A 69 1.48 8.66 -14.14
N LEU A 70 2.02 9.79 -13.70
CA LEU A 70 2.11 10.22 -12.31
C LEU A 70 0.71 10.52 -11.72
N GLU A 71 -0.36 10.29 -12.48
CA GLU A 71 -1.74 10.42 -12.04
C GLU A 71 -2.06 9.51 -10.83
N VAL A 72 -1.37 8.36 -10.69
CA VAL A 72 -1.63 7.40 -9.60
C VAL A 72 -0.40 7.21 -8.71
N HIS A 73 -0.40 7.88 -7.56
CA HIS A 73 0.60 7.69 -6.50
C HIS A 73 0.03 6.86 -5.34
N ILE A 74 0.68 5.74 -5.02
CA ILE A 74 0.45 5.04 -3.75
C ILE A 74 1.36 5.68 -2.70
N ILE A 75 0.84 6.66 -1.96
CA ILE A 75 1.47 7.10 -0.71
C ILE A 75 1.03 6.11 0.35
N ASP A 76 1.94 5.28 0.88
CA ASP A 76 1.68 4.47 2.08
C ASP A 76 1.67 5.38 3.31
N GLY A 77 0.64 6.22 3.39
CA GLY A 77 0.34 7.03 4.56
C GLY A 77 -0.73 6.30 5.37
N THR A 78 -0.41 5.89 6.59
CA THR A 78 -1.45 5.58 7.58
C THR A 78 -2.13 6.89 7.96
N ILE A 79 -3.08 7.37 7.16
CA ILE A 79 -3.97 8.45 7.58
C ILE A 79 -4.92 7.85 8.61
N VAL A 80 -4.55 7.96 9.88
CA VAL A 80 -5.46 7.77 11.00
C VAL A 80 -6.13 9.13 11.23
N ARG A 81 -7.44 9.20 10.96
CA ARG A 81 -8.24 10.35 11.35
C ARG A 81 -8.29 10.36 12.88
N ALA A 82 -7.64 11.34 13.52
CA ALA A 82 -7.74 11.52 14.96
C ALA A 82 -9.20 11.85 15.31
N HIS A 83 -9.76 11.20 16.33
CA HIS A 83 -11.08 11.54 16.85
C HIS A 83 -10.98 12.92 17.52
N ALA A 84 -12.06 13.70 17.58
CA ALA A 84 -12.05 15.02 18.23
C ALA A 84 -11.53 14.99 19.70
N CYS A 85 -11.62 13.82 20.35
CA CYS A 85 -11.10 13.59 21.70
C CYS A 85 -9.62 13.19 21.77
N SER A 86 -8.88 13.21 20.66
CA SER A 86 -7.45 12.90 20.62
C SER A 86 -6.56 14.09 20.98
N ASP A 87 -7.12 15.31 21.03
CA ASP A 87 -6.42 16.48 21.55
C ASP A 87 -6.50 16.41 23.08
N GLY A 88 -5.38 16.07 23.72
CA GLY A 88 -5.34 15.81 25.16
C GLY A 88 -5.88 16.99 25.96
N TYR A 89 -6.78 16.72 26.91
CA TYR A 89 -7.26 17.74 27.84
C TYR A 89 -6.08 18.25 28.68
N LYS A 90 -5.80 19.56 28.67
CA LYS A 90 -4.83 20.15 29.60
C LYS A 90 -5.39 20.06 31.02
N LYS A 91 -4.82 19.16 31.82
CA LYS A 91 -5.08 19.08 33.25
C LYS A 91 -4.35 20.25 33.92
N ASN A 92 -5.01 21.42 34.06
CA ASN A 92 -4.69 22.51 35.01
C ASN A 92 -5.62 23.74 34.86
N SER A 93 -6.94 23.53 34.81
CA SER A 93 -7.91 24.64 34.89
C SER A 93 -8.92 24.43 36.03
N ALA A 94 -8.42 23.97 37.18
CA ALA A 94 -9.21 23.83 38.40
C ALA A 94 -8.70 24.83 39.46
N ASN A 95 -8.54 26.10 39.09
CA ASN A 95 -8.49 27.18 40.08
C ASN A 95 -8.65 28.58 39.44
N GLN A 96 -9.84 28.88 38.91
CA GLN A 96 -10.36 30.24 38.88
C GLN A 96 -11.88 30.13 39.06
N GLU A 97 -12.28 29.89 40.31
CA GLU A 97 -13.63 30.23 40.76
C GLU A 97 -13.66 31.71 41.17
N VAL A 98 -14.84 32.29 40.98
CA VAL A 98 -15.25 33.71 40.94
C VAL A 98 -14.97 34.46 42.23
#